data_AF-A0A1F2QPY0-F1
#
_entry.id   AF-A0A1F2QPY0-F1
#
_cell.length_a   1.000
_cell.length_b   1.000
_cell.length_c   1.000
_cell.angle_alpha   90.00
_cell.angle_beta   90.00
_cell.angle_gamma   90.00
#
_symmetry.space_group_name_H-M   'P 1'
#
loop_
_entity.id
_entity.type
_entity.pdbx_description
1 polymer ?
#
loop_
_entity_poly.entity_id
_entity_poly.type
_entity_poly.pdbx_seq_one_letter_code
_entity_poly.pdbx_strand_id
1 'polypeptide(L)'
;MTLRELVDRYRQLAGGYGRPVHLSEFGMSREETEREFSAYEEDYQIGRFLQFSRVPEPDNHPRTGCPPLYTINGFDYSHIAIFAEIEAIL
;
A
#
# COMPACT_ATOMS: atom_id res chain seq x y z
N MET A 1 -8.33 -7.52 4.51
CA MET A 1 -7.75 -7.41 5.88
C MET A 1 -8.47 -6.30 6.63
N THR A 2 -8.31 -6.18 7.95
CA THR A 2 -8.79 -5.00 8.69
C THR A 2 -7.78 -3.85 8.56
N LEU A 3 -8.22 -2.61 8.80
CA LEU A 3 -7.31 -1.45 8.75
C LEU A 3 -6.16 -1.57 9.75
N ARG A 4 -6.43 -2.09 10.96
CA ARG A 4 -5.41 -2.33 11.99
C ARG A 4 -4.36 -3.35 11.53
N GLU A 5 -4.80 -4.47 10.94
CA GLU A 5 -3.88 -5.47 10.39
C GLU A 5 -3.01 -4.90 9.25
N LEU A 6 -3.59 -4.06 8.39
CA LEU A 6 -2.83 -3.36 7.34
C LEU A 6 -1.72 -2.49 7.93
N VAL A 7 -2.06 -1.65 8.92
CA VAL A 7 -1.09 -0.72 9.53
C VAL A 7 -0.01 -1.49 10.29
N ASP A 8 -0.37 -2.52 11.05
CA ASP A 8 0.60 -3.36 11.75
C ASP A 8 1.56 -4.04 10.76
N ARG A 9 1.03 -4.59 9.67
CA ARG A 9 1.84 -5.21 8.62
C ARG A 9 2.75 -4.20 7.94
N TYR A 10 2.22 -3.04 7.56
CA TYR A 10 3.00 -1.96 6.96
C TYR A 10 4.15 -1.53 7.87
N ARG A 11 3.92 -1.34 9.17
CA ARG A 11 4.97 -0.93 10.13
C ARG A 11 6.10 -1.95 10.22
N GLN A 12 5.77 -3.25 10.18
CA GLN A 12 6.78 -4.32 10.15
C GLN A 12 7.65 -4.26 8.90
N LEU A 13 7.05 -3.94 7.74
CA LEU A 13 7.75 -3.84 6.45
C LEU A 13 8.57 -2.55 6.33
N ALA A 14 7.99 -1.41 6.71
CA ALA A 14 8.57 -0.08 6.58
C ALA A 14 9.61 0.26 7.67
N GLY A 15 9.52 -0.38 8.83
CA GLY A 15 10.28 -0.01 10.03
C GLY A 15 9.89 1.36 10.59
N GLY A 16 8.64 1.80 10.38
CA GLY A 16 8.14 3.12 10.76
C GLY A 16 6.97 3.59 9.89
N TYR A 17 6.65 4.89 9.94
CA TYR A 17 5.66 5.54 9.06
C TYR A 17 6.34 6.42 7.99
N GLY A 18 5.58 6.80 6.97
CA GLY A 18 6.00 7.69 5.88
C GLY A 18 7.03 7.11 4.91
N ARG A 19 7.36 5.81 5.02
CA ARG A 19 8.33 5.15 4.12
C ARG A 19 7.58 4.34 3.07
N PRO A 20 7.85 4.58 1.77
CA PRO A 20 7.23 3.80 0.71
C PRO A 20 7.61 2.31 0.82
N VAL A 21 6.60 1.44 0.75
CA VAL A 21 6.74 -0.02 0.70
C VAL A 21 6.11 -0.50 -0.59
N HIS A 22 6.80 -1.39 -1.31
CA HIS A 22 6.26 -1.97 -2.53
C HIS A 22 5.01 -2.80 -2.23
N LEU A 23 3.93 -2.65 -3.00
CA LEU A 23 2.63 -3.29 -2.75
C LEU A 23 2.71 -4.83 -2.71
N SER A 24 3.59 -5.43 -3.52
CA SER A 24 3.90 -6.86 -3.44
C SER A 24 4.36 -7.38 -2.06
N GLU A 25 4.98 -6.54 -1.21
CA GLU A 25 5.50 -6.96 0.11
C GLU A 25 4.40 -7.38 1.10
N PHE A 26 3.16 -6.94 0.86
CA PHE A 26 2.00 -7.33 1.65
C PHE A 26 1.62 -8.81 1.44
N GLY A 27 2.13 -9.47 0.39
CA GLY A 27 2.05 -10.92 0.20
C GLY A 27 0.66 -11.45 -0.18
N MET A 28 -0.25 -10.56 -0.61
CA MET A 28 -1.56 -10.91 -1.16
C MET A 28 -1.46 -11.21 -2.66
N SER A 29 -2.51 -11.79 -3.26
CA SER A 29 -2.61 -11.86 -4.72
C SER A 29 -2.70 -10.45 -5.33
N ARG A 30 -2.52 -10.36 -6.66
CA ARG A 30 -2.73 -9.10 -7.38
C ARG A 30 -4.15 -8.57 -7.18
N GLU A 31 -5.14 -9.43 -7.43
CA GLU A 31 -6.55 -9.06 -7.35
C GLU A 31 -6.95 -8.63 -5.93
N GLU A 32 -6.46 -9.35 -4.92
CA GLU A 32 -6.67 -8.99 -3.51
C GLU A 32 -6.03 -7.64 -3.17
N THR A 33 -4.79 -7.42 -3.60
CA THR A 33 -4.10 -6.14 -3.40
C THR A 33 -4.88 -4.99 -4.05
N GLU A 34 -5.21 -5.11 -5.33
CA GLU A 34 -5.93 -4.08 -6.07
C GLU A 34 -7.29 -3.77 -5.44
N ARG A 35 -8.06 -4.80 -5.04
CA ARG A 35 -9.36 -4.63 -4.40
C ARG A 35 -9.27 -3.95 -3.04
N GLU A 36 -8.41 -4.43 -2.15
CA GLU A 36 -8.34 -3.94 -0.77
C GLU A 36 -7.80 -2.51 -0.72
N PHE A 37 -6.71 -2.22 -1.45
CA PHE A 37 -6.15 -0.88 -1.46
C PHE A 37 -7.03 0.14 -2.18
N SER A 38 -7.82 -0.28 -3.18
CA SER A 38 -8.81 0.61 -3.80
C SER A 38 -9.91 0.98 -2.80
N ALA A 39 -10.42 0.02 -2.03
CA ALA A 39 -11.43 0.28 -1.01
C ALA A 39 -10.95 1.26 0.08
N TYR A 40 -9.67 1.17 0.48
CA TYR A 40 -9.09 2.11 1.45
C TYR A 40 -8.78 3.49 0.87
N GLU A 41 -8.41 3.56 -0.41
CA GLU A 41 -8.16 4.84 -1.08
C GLU A 41 -9.46 5.62 -1.30
N GLU A 42 -10.54 4.93 -1.67
CA GLU A 42 -11.88 5.52 -1.85
C GLU A 42 -12.49 6.05 -0.54
N ASP A 43 -12.21 5.43 0.60
CA ASP A 43 -12.67 5.94 1.90
C ASP A 43 -11.80 7.11 2.34
N TYR A 44 -12.31 8.34 2.19
CA TYR A 44 -11.60 9.56 2.58
C TYR A 44 -11.10 9.57 4.04
N GLN A 45 -11.79 8.92 4.97
CA GLN A 45 -11.33 8.89 6.37
C GLN A 45 -9.99 8.15 6.50
N ILE A 46 -9.76 7.17 5.62
CA ILE A 46 -8.58 6.31 5.56
C ILE A 46 -7.58 6.82 4.52
N GLY A 47 -8.00 6.98 3.27
CA GLY A 47 -7.18 7.32 2.10
C GLY A 47 -6.36 8.59 2.26
N ARG A 48 -6.83 9.56 3.06
CA ARG A 48 -6.08 10.78 3.41
C ARG A 48 -4.73 10.51 4.10
N PHE A 49 -4.53 9.32 4.66
CA PHE A 49 -3.28 8.90 5.31
C PHE A 49 -2.43 7.97 4.45
N LEU A 50 -2.91 7.61 3.25
CA LEU A 50 -2.24 6.72 2.31
C LEU A 50 -1.67 7.54 1.16
N GLN A 51 -0.38 7.40 0.91
CA GLN A 51 0.28 7.98 -0.25
C GLN A 51 0.74 6.86 -1.17
N PHE A 52 0.01 6.69 -2.27
CA PHE A 52 0.43 5.81 -3.34
C PHE A 52 1.43 6.51 -4.26
N SER A 53 2.41 5.75 -4.74
CA SER A 53 3.43 6.27 -5.65
C SER A 53 3.84 5.24 -6.70
N ARG A 54 4.25 5.76 -7.85
CA ARG A 54 4.83 5.00 -8.94
C ARG A 54 6.33 5.26 -8.98
N VAL A 55 7.10 4.24 -8.66
CA VAL A 55 8.57 4.27 -8.67
C VAL A 55 9.07 3.83 -10.05
N PRO A 56 10.08 4.51 -10.64
CA PRO A 56 10.66 4.14 -11.94
C PRO A 56 11.31 2.74 -11.95
N GLU A 57 11.46 2.14 -13.13
CA GLU A 57 11.87 0.74 -13.31
C GLU A 57 13.31 0.32 -12.91
N PRO A 58 14.33 1.17 -12.61
CA PRO A 58 15.50 0.65 -11.93
C PRO A 58 15.27 0.40 -10.44
N ASP A 59 14.37 1.17 -9.80
CA ASP A 59 14.15 1.15 -8.34
C ASP A 59 12.87 0.38 -7.96
N ASN A 60 12.08 -0.03 -8.96
CA ASN A 60 10.85 -0.79 -8.77
C ASN A 60 11.14 -2.29 -8.65
N HIS A 61 11.28 -2.78 -7.41
CA HIS A 61 11.65 -4.16 -7.12
C HIS A 61 10.48 -4.94 -6.49
N PRO A 62 9.57 -5.53 -7.30
CA PRO A 62 8.54 -6.40 -6.79
C PRO A 62 9.11 -7.72 -6.25
N ARG A 63 8.40 -8.35 -5.31
CA ARG A 63 8.65 -9.75 -4.94
C ARG A 63 8.62 -10.65 -6.18
N THR A 64 9.47 -11.67 -6.18
CA THR A 64 9.56 -12.63 -7.28
C THR A 64 8.20 -13.22 -7.61
N GLY A 65 7.79 -13.11 -8.89
CA GLY A 65 6.50 -13.60 -9.37
C GLY A 65 5.33 -12.63 -9.21
N CYS A 66 5.54 -11.44 -8.65
CA CYS A 66 4.52 -10.39 -8.53
C CYS A 66 4.65 -9.34 -9.65
N PRO A 67 3.56 -8.64 -10.01
CA PRO A 67 3.62 -7.57 -11.00
C PRO A 67 4.36 -6.33 -10.45
N PRO A 68 4.98 -5.53 -11.34
CA PRO A 68 5.65 -4.28 -10.96
C PRO A 68 4.66 -3.13 -10.66
N LEU A 69 3.42 -3.25 -11.13
CA LEU A 69 2.36 -2.25 -10.95
C LEU A 69 1.04 -2.93 -10.57
N TYR A 70 0.26 -2.21 -9.77
CA TYR A 70 -1.07 -2.56 -9.31
C TYR A 70 -2.01 -1.41 -9.65
N THR A 71 -3.21 -1.74 -10.12
CA THR A 71 -4.22 -0.74 -10.42
C THR A 71 -5.07 -0.48 -9.17
N ILE A 72 -4.88 0.67 -8.53
CA ILE A 72 -5.63 1.12 -7.34
C ILE A 72 -6.55 2.25 -7.76
N ASN A 73 -7.86 2.08 -7.58
CA ASN A 73 -8.91 3.03 -7.98
C ASN A 73 -8.73 3.55 -9.44
N GLY A 74 -8.34 2.65 -10.35
CA GLY A 74 -8.15 2.97 -11.78
C GLY A 74 -6.80 3.62 -12.13
N PHE A 75 -5.89 3.81 -11.17
CA PHE A 75 -4.56 4.36 -11.40
C PHE A 75 -3.45 3.36 -11.06
N ASP A 76 -2.35 3.39 -11.80
CA ASP A 76 -1.25 2.45 -11.61
C ASP A 76 -0.22 2.94 -10.58
N TYR A 77 0.00 2.12 -9.57
CA TYR A 77 0.96 2.36 -8.50
C TYR A 77 1.85 1.13 -8.25
N SER A 78 2.97 1.38 -7.58
CA SER A 78 3.94 0.35 -7.19
C SER A 78 4.12 0.28 -5.68
N HIS A 79 4.03 1.42 -5.00
CA HIS A 79 4.36 1.58 -3.59
C HIS A 79 3.27 2.33 -2.86
N ILE A 80 3.20 2.11 -1.55
CA ILE A 80 2.37 2.85 -0.61
C ILE A 80 3.22 3.31 0.59
N ALA A 81 3.02 4.54 1.01
CA ALA A 81 3.44 5.03 2.32
C ALA A 81 2.20 5.31 3.17
N ILE A 82 2.23 4.91 4.44
CA ILE A 82 1.19 5.20 5.43
C ILE A 82 1.76 6.17 6.46
N PHE A 83 1.03 7.25 6.74
CA PHE A 83 1.42 8.27 7.71
C PHE A 83 0.90 7.98 9.12
N ALA A 84 1.60 8.50 10.14
CA ALA A 84 1.37 8.15 11.54
C ALA A 84 0.00 8.63 12.07
N GLU A 85 -0.58 9.65 11.44
CA GLU A 85 -1.88 10.22 11.76
C GLU A 85 -3.03 9.22 11.57
N ILE A 86 -2.80 8.11 10.86
CA ILE A 86 -3.77 7.01 10.74
C ILE A 86 -4.14 6.41 12.10
N GLU A 87 -3.26 6.49 13.11
CA GLU A 87 -3.51 6.01 14.47
C GLU A 87 -4.71 6.71 15.13
N ALA A 88 -5.11 7.89 14.65
CA ALA A 88 -6.29 8.59 15.16
C ALA A 88 -7.62 7.89 14.83
N ILE A 89 -7.62 6.93 13.91
CA ILE A 89 -8.82 6.21 13.44
C ILE A 89 -8.72 4.67 13.56
N LEU A 90 -7.68 4.16 14.22
CA LEU A 90 -7.47 2.72 14.46
C LEU A 90 -8.09 2.24 15.77
#